data_AF-A0A3M1Y792-F1
#
_entry.id   AF-A0A3M1Y792-F1
#
_cell.length_a   1.000
_cell.length_b   1.000
_cell.length_c   1.000
_cell.angle_alpha   90.00
_cell.angle_beta   90.00
_cell.angle_gamma   90.00
#
_symmetry.space_group_name_H-M   'P 1'
#
loop_
_entity.id
_entity.type
_entity.pdbx_description
1 polymer ?
#
loop_
_entity_poly.entity_id
_entity_poly.type
_entity_poly.pdbx_seq_one_letter_code
_entity_poly.pdbx_strand_id
1 'polypeptide(L)'
;MDALQPTGVTTLHADPYGLVSAMGAIATQEPSAVVQLLDNDSLSVIGTAISLTGRPRLDKPVAKIKIIPEDDEGDVVEDVILGGHLWTYHLAGHQSAKVTIRCRGGMRINGKRKLQITLRGGTLGIIVDARGRPLMTGRNVHERAALFPVWVHEVTGDELRDVDPTWLEKPPEKLVTKPKSEKKPRRRGRWRKQQEETADDLLDQRLMGGNATETTETEEDELGALRNVLS
;
A
#
# COMPACT_ATOMS: atom_id res chain seq x y z
N MET A 1 -5.10 2.73 6.81
CA MET A 1 -3.74 2.17 7.05
C MET A 1 -3.49 0.89 6.27
N ASP A 2 -4.46 -0.01 6.19
CA ASP A 2 -4.25 -1.35 5.62
C ASP A 2 -4.07 -1.35 4.10
N ALA A 3 -4.78 -0.47 3.39
CA ALA A 3 -4.65 -0.33 1.94
C ALA A 3 -3.30 0.30 1.53
N LEU A 4 -2.94 1.43 2.14
CA LEU A 4 -1.73 2.19 1.80
C LEU A 4 -0.46 1.63 2.43
N GLN A 5 -0.58 0.85 3.52
CA GLN A 5 0.53 0.26 4.26
C GLN A 5 1.68 1.24 4.56
N PRO A 6 1.40 2.42 5.16
CA PRO A 6 2.44 3.40 5.43
C PRO A 6 3.52 2.80 6.34
N THR A 7 4.73 3.36 6.25
CA THR A 7 5.88 2.96 7.06
C THR A 7 6.42 4.17 7.82
N GLY A 8 6.88 3.97 9.05
CA GLY A 8 7.42 5.09 9.83
C GLY A 8 6.36 5.90 10.54
N VAL A 9 6.49 7.21 10.51
CA VAL A 9 5.57 8.15 11.14
C VAL A 9 4.68 8.76 10.07
N THR A 10 3.37 8.71 10.27
CA THR A 10 2.39 9.24 9.30
C THR A 10 1.24 9.89 10.05
N THR A 11 0.99 11.16 9.78
CA THR A 11 -0.19 11.87 10.29
C THR A 11 -1.42 11.49 9.47
N LEU A 12 -2.48 11.08 10.15
CA LEU A 12 -3.75 10.68 9.57
C LEU A 12 -4.73 11.85 9.65
N HIS A 13 -5.32 12.18 8.51
CA HIS A 13 -6.37 13.18 8.40
C HIS A 13 -7.64 12.53 7.87
N ALA A 14 -8.78 12.95 8.39
CA ALA A 14 -10.10 12.64 7.84
C ALA A 14 -10.59 13.82 7.00
N ASP A 15 -11.25 13.51 5.89
CA ASP A 15 -11.97 14.46 5.05
C ASP A 15 -13.48 14.30 5.28
N PRO A 16 -14.04 14.95 6.32
CA PRO A 16 -15.45 14.79 6.66
C PRO A 16 -16.39 15.40 5.61
N TYR A 17 -15.89 16.30 4.76
CA TYR A 17 -16.68 17.06 3.79
C TYR A 17 -16.49 16.58 2.34
N GLY A 18 -15.61 15.61 2.09
CA GLY A 18 -15.32 15.09 0.76
C GLY A 18 -14.59 16.07 -0.16
N LEU A 19 -13.85 17.03 0.42
CA LEU A 19 -13.21 18.12 -0.30
C LEU A 19 -11.95 17.69 -1.06
N VAL A 20 -11.28 16.61 -0.66
CA VAL A 20 -10.01 16.19 -1.28
C VAL A 20 -10.20 15.91 -2.79
N SER A 21 -11.31 15.29 -3.18
CA SER A 21 -11.59 15.02 -4.60
C SER A 21 -11.84 16.32 -5.38
N ALA A 22 -12.59 17.26 -4.81
CA ALA A 22 -12.90 18.54 -5.45
C ALA A 22 -11.64 19.41 -5.57
N MET A 23 -10.83 19.50 -4.51
CA MET A 23 -9.54 20.16 -4.52
C MET A 23 -8.62 19.59 -5.60
N GLY A 24 -8.55 18.26 -5.73
CA GLY A 24 -7.76 17.60 -6.76
C GLY A 24 -8.17 17.98 -8.19
N ALA A 25 -9.47 18.19 -8.43
CA ALA A 25 -9.98 18.58 -9.75
C ALA A 25 -9.59 20.02 -10.15
N ILE A 26 -9.50 20.94 -9.17
CA ILE A 26 -9.15 22.34 -9.41
C ILE A 26 -7.67 22.66 -9.20
N ALA A 27 -6.88 21.75 -8.62
CA ALA A 27 -5.51 21.99 -8.19
C ALA A 27 -4.56 22.49 -9.29
N THR A 28 -4.81 22.13 -10.55
CA THR A 28 -3.99 22.57 -11.70
C THR A 28 -4.36 23.95 -12.22
N GLN A 29 -5.59 24.40 -11.98
CA GLN A 29 -6.11 25.68 -12.46
C GLN A 29 -6.01 26.76 -11.38
N GLU A 30 -6.36 26.40 -10.14
CA GLU A 30 -6.35 27.31 -8.99
C GLU A 30 -5.64 26.67 -7.78
N PRO A 31 -4.29 26.57 -7.82
CA PRO A 31 -3.53 26.00 -6.70
C PRO A 31 -3.70 26.81 -5.41
N SER A 32 -3.91 28.13 -5.50
CA SER A 32 -3.97 29.00 -4.33
C SER A 32 -5.22 28.72 -3.48
N ALA A 33 -6.37 28.46 -4.10
CA ALA A 33 -7.58 28.05 -3.40
C ALA A 33 -7.42 26.69 -2.72
N VAL A 34 -6.69 25.75 -3.32
CA VAL A 34 -6.41 24.45 -2.69
C VAL A 34 -5.58 24.61 -1.43
N VAL A 35 -4.53 25.44 -1.45
CA VAL A 35 -3.73 25.73 -0.26
C VAL A 35 -4.59 26.37 0.84
N GLN A 36 -5.41 27.38 0.48
CA GLN A 36 -6.31 28.04 1.44
C GLN A 36 -7.31 27.07 2.06
N LEU A 37 -7.85 26.13 1.27
CA LEU A 37 -8.75 25.10 1.79
C LEU A 37 -8.02 24.18 2.77
N LEU A 38 -6.79 23.75 2.45
CA LEU A 38 -5.99 22.89 3.33
C LEU A 38 -5.60 23.60 4.64
N ASP A 39 -5.32 24.90 4.59
CA ASP A 39 -4.96 25.69 5.78
C ASP A 39 -6.15 26.01 6.70
N ASN A 40 -7.37 26.02 6.17
CA ASN A 40 -8.60 26.35 6.93
C ASN A 40 -9.19 25.17 7.73
N ASP A 41 -8.36 24.24 8.21
CA ASP A 41 -8.79 23.05 8.96
C ASP A 41 -9.89 22.23 8.25
N SER A 42 -9.89 22.23 6.91
CA SER A 42 -10.85 21.44 6.11
C SER A 42 -10.69 19.93 6.31
N LEU A 43 -9.52 19.51 6.77
CA LEU A 43 -9.18 18.14 7.11
C LEU A 43 -8.99 18.02 8.63
N SER A 44 -9.73 17.09 9.23
CA SER A 44 -9.64 16.84 10.67
C SER A 44 -8.46 15.92 11.00
N VAL A 45 -7.62 16.32 11.96
CA VAL A 45 -6.48 15.49 12.40
C VAL A 45 -7.00 14.34 13.26
N ILE A 46 -6.92 13.11 12.74
CA ILE A 46 -7.27 11.90 13.49
C ILE A 46 -6.16 11.62 14.51
N GLY A 47 -4.91 11.72 14.10
CA GLY A 47 -3.77 11.40 14.96
C GLY A 47 -2.54 11.00 14.17
N THR A 48 -1.55 10.43 14.86
CA THR A 48 -0.29 9.99 14.23
C THR A 48 -0.12 8.47 14.34
N ALA A 49 0.04 7.81 13.20
CA ALA A 49 0.38 6.39 13.13
C ALA A 49 1.90 6.19 13.03
N ILE A 50 2.43 5.35 13.92
CA ILE A 50 3.82 4.89 13.92
C ILE A 50 3.82 3.42 13.48
N SER A 51 4.03 3.21 12.18
CA SER A 51 3.99 1.90 11.54
C SER A 51 5.36 1.22 11.52
N LEU A 52 5.47 0.11 12.25
CA LEU A 52 6.69 -0.68 12.32
C LEU A 52 6.83 -1.55 11.05
N THR A 53 8.03 -1.59 10.48
CA THR A 53 8.39 -2.51 9.39
C THR A 53 9.09 -3.75 9.93
N GLY A 54 9.01 -4.85 9.17
CA GLY A 54 9.50 -6.17 9.59
C GLY A 54 8.37 -7.19 9.72
N ARG A 55 8.74 -8.43 10.09
CA ARG A 55 7.81 -9.55 10.27
C ARG A 55 7.69 -9.85 11.77
N PRO A 56 6.65 -9.35 12.46
CA PRO A 56 6.46 -9.62 13.87
C PRO A 56 6.10 -11.09 14.10
N ARG A 57 6.47 -11.61 15.27
CA ARG A 57 5.81 -12.82 15.80
C ARG A 57 4.58 -12.34 16.55
N LEU A 58 3.42 -12.95 16.28
CA LEU A 58 2.16 -12.63 16.93
C LEU A 58 2.28 -12.77 18.45
N ASP A 59 1.66 -11.83 19.18
CA ASP A 59 1.59 -11.80 20.65
C ASP A 59 2.96 -11.75 21.35
N LYS A 60 4.05 -11.42 20.63
CA LYS A 60 5.38 -11.28 21.21
C LYS A 60 5.80 -9.81 21.30
N PRO A 61 6.52 -9.41 22.35
CA PRO A 61 7.07 -8.05 22.46
C PRO A 61 7.94 -7.66 21.27
N VAL A 62 7.55 -6.62 20.54
CA VAL A 62 8.28 -6.11 19.38
C VAL A 62 8.77 -4.68 19.53
N ALA A 63 8.25 -3.92 20.48
CA ALA A 63 8.79 -2.62 20.83
C ALA A 63 8.52 -2.26 22.29
N LYS A 64 9.27 -1.28 22.81
CA LYS A 64 8.92 -0.55 24.02
C LYS A 64 8.69 0.90 23.65
N ILE A 65 7.61 1.48 24.15
CA ILE A 65 7.27 2.90 23.98
C ILE A 65 7.39 3.62 25.32
N LYS A 66 7.83 4.87 25.26
CA LYS A 66 7.77 5.83 26.35
C LYS A 66 7.15 7.11 25.81
N ILE A 67 6.13 7.62 26.49
CA ILE A 67 5.45 8.87 26.15
C ILE A 67 5.58 9.80 27.34
N ILE A 68 6.02 11.03 27.08
CA ILE A 68 6.11 12.10 28.05
C ILE A 68 5.25 13.23 27.50
N PRO A 69 4.03 13.44 28.01
CA PRO A 69 3.22 14.61 27.67
C PRO A 69 4.01 15.89 27.92
N GLU A 70 3.90 16.87 27.03
CA GLU A 70 4.58 18.18 27.19
C GLU A 70 3.76 19.14 28.06
N ASP A 71 2.46 18.90 28.20
CA ASP A 71 1.62 19.62 29.16
C ASP A 71 1.91 19.08 30.57
N ASP A 72 2.24 19.97 31.51
CA ASP A 72 2.78 19.68 32.86
C ASP A 72 1.89 18.81 33.78
N GLU A 73 0.72 18.37 33.31
CA GLU A 73 -0.28 17.58 34.05
C GLU A 73 -0.30 16.09 33.69
N GLY A 74 0.47 15.65 32.70
CA GLY A 74 0.43 14.27 32.20
C GLY A 74 1.46 13.32 32.83
N ASP A 75 1.01 12.14 33.26
CA ASP A 75 1.90 11.07 33.71
C ASP A 75 2.76 10.51 32.57
N VAL A 76 3.99 10.12 32.91
CA VAL A 76 4.88 9.40 31.98
C VAL A 76 4.34 7.99 31.75
N VAL A 77 4.06 7.64 30.50
CA VAL A 77 3.57 6.31 30.12
C VAL A 77 4.70 5.48 29.53
N GLU A 78 4.86 4.26 30.01
CA GLU A 78 5.75 3.25 29.42
C GLU A 78 4.98 1.96 29.16
N ASP A 79 5.08 1.44 27.93
CA ASP A 79 4.36 0.22 27.55
C ASP A 79 5.18 -0.68 26.61
N VAL A 80 4.78 -1.96 26.55
CA VAL A 80 5.34 -2.99 25.68
C VAL A 80 4.35 -3.27 24.55
N ILE A 81 4.81 -3.01 23.32
CA ILE A 81 4.00 -3.24 22.13
C ILE A 81 4.17 -4.67 21.66
N LEU A 82 3.05 -5.38 21.46
CA LEU A 82 3.01 -6.74 20.96
C LEU A 82 2.91 -6.77 19.43
N GLY A 83 3.59 -7.75 18.82
CA GLY A 83 3.59 -7.93 17.38
C GLY A 83 2.24 -8.45 16.88
N GLY A 84 1.74 -7.92 15.77
CA GLY A 84 0.43 -8.30 15.24
C GLY A 84 -0.75 -7.43 15.69
N HIS A 85 -0.49 -6.45 16.56
CA HIS A 85 -1.52 -5.62 17.19
C HIS A 85 -1.39 -4.16 16.81
N LEU A 86 -2.49 -3.44 17.00
CA LEU A 86 -2.53 -1.98 17.07
C LEU A 86 -2.56 -1.58 18.55
N TRP A 87 -1.85 -0.52 18.87
CA TRP A 87 -1.84 0.05 20.22
C TRP A 87 -2.12 1.54 20.12
N THR A 88 -3.00 2.05 20.95
CA THR A 88 -3.40 3.46 20.92
C THR A 88 -3.12 4.15 22.24
N TYR A 89 -2.72 5.40 22.15
CA TYR A 89 -2.63 6.31 23.28
C TYR A 89 -3.40 7.58 22.95
N HIS A 90 -4.43 7.86 23.74
CA HIS A 90 -5.22 9.06 23.57
C HIS A 90 -4.37 10.29 23.92
N LEU A 91 -4.27 11.22 22.98
CA LEU A 91 -3.59 12.50 23.12
C LEU A 91 -4.43 13.52 22.38
N ALA A 92 -5.03 14.47 23.09
CA ALA A 92 -5.99 15.39 22.49
C ALA A 92 -5.31 16.34 21.48
N GLY A 93 -6.06 16.84 20.50
CA GLY A 93 -5.52 17.62 19.37
C GLY A 93 -4.78 18.92 19.72
N HIS A 94 -4.98 19.46 20.92
CA HIS A 94 -4.26 20.63 21.43
C HIS A 94 -2.98 20.27 22.20
N GLN A 95 -2.79 18.99 22.54
CA GLN A 95 -1.68 18.49 23.34
C GLN A 95 -0.54 17.98 22.45
N SER A 96 0.67 18.01 22.99
CA SER A 96 1.85 17.39 22.39
C SER A 96 2.54 16.45 23.37
N ALA A 97 3.24 15.45 22.85
CA ALA A 97 3.99 14.52 23.67
C ALA A 97 5.31 14.11 23.02
N LYS A 98 6.35 14.00 23.83
CA LYS A 98 7.64 13.44 23.45
C LYS A 98 7.58 11.92 23.50
N VAL A 99 7.63 11.29 22.33
CA VAL A 99 7.54 9.85 22.16
C VAL A 99 8.91 9.26 21.88
N THR A 100 9.28 8.23 22.60
CA THR A 100 10.45 7.39 22.32
C THR A 100 10.01 5.96 22.11
N ILE A 101 10.31 5.39 20.93
CA ILE A 101 10.08 3.97 20.65
C ILE A 101 11.40 3.26 20.39
N ARG A 102 11.56 2.08 21.01
CA ARG A 102 12.68 1.17 20.80
C ARG A 102 12.17 -0.17 20.29
N CYS A 103 12.46 -0.48 19.03
CA CYS A 103 12.13 -1.75 18.39
C CYS A 103 13.01 -2.89 18.90
N ARG A 104 12.41 -4.07 19.07
CA ARG A 104 13.04 -5.35 19.40
C ARG A 104 12.93 -6.31 18.21
N GLY A 105 13.72 -7.39 18.24
CA GLY A 105 13.77 -8.35 17.13
C GLY A 105 14.17 -7.70 15.81
N GLY A 106 13.54 -8.15 14.71
CA GLY A 106 13.74 -7.64 13.36
C GLY A 106 12.99 -6.34 13.02
N MET A 107 12.20 -5.78 13.94
CA MET A 107 11.35 -4.62 13.65
C MET A 107 12.15 -3.32 13.50
N ARG A 108 11.63 -2.39 12.70
CA ARG A 108 12.22 -1.07 12.42
C ARG A 108 11.14 0.02 12.28
N ILE A 109 11.55 1.28 12.43
CA ILE A 109 10.77 2.49 12.12
C ILE A 109 11.65 3.34 11.21
N ASN A 110 11.21 3.60 9.97
CA ASN A 110 12.04 4.28 8.96
C ASN A 110 13.46 3.70 8.85
N GLY A 111 13.57 2.36 8.85
CA GLY A 111 14.85 1.64 8.79
C GLY A 111 15.67 1.65 10.09
N LYS A 112 15.26 2.38 11.13
CA LYS A 112 15.98 2.52 12.41
C LYS A 112 15.36 1.66 13.51
N ARG A 113 16.16 1.34 14.55
CA ARG A 113 15.70 0.58 15.73
C ARG A 113 15.14 1.47 16.85
N LYS A 114 15.44 2.77 16.82
CA LYS A 114 15.00 3.74 17.82
C LYS A 114 14.48 4.98 17.08
N LEU A 115 13.36 5.51 17.55
CA LEU A 115 12.82 6.79 17.15
C LEU A 115 12.56 7.61 18.40
N GLN A 116 12.87 8.91 18.35
CA GLN A 116 12.48 9.89 19.35
C GLN A 116 11.95 11.11 18.61
N ILE A 117 10.72 11.51 18.90
CA ILE A 117 10.01 12.57 18.18
C ILE A 117 8.94 13.20 19.08
N THR A 118 8.68 14.49 18.93
CA THR A 118 7.50 15.13 19.53
C THR A 118 6.34 15.03 18.54
N LEU A 119 5.20 14.52 19.01
CA LEU A 119 3.99 14.35 18.21
C LEU A 119 2.86 15.19 18.80
N ARG A 120 2.10 15.83 17.92
CA ARG A 120 0.83 16.47 18.27
C ARG A 120 -0.26 15.41 18.33
N GLY A 121 -1.22 15.60 19.23
CA GLY A 121 -2.41 14.76 19.35
C GLY A 121 -3.39 14.92 18.19
N GLY A 122 -4.54 14.30 18.35
CA GLY A 122 -5.67 14.33 17.43
C GLY A 122 -6.90 13.72 18.07
N THR A 123 -7.96 13.46 17.32
CA THR A 123 -9.16 12.81 17.86
C THR A 123 -8.86 11.44 18.50
N LEU A 124 -7.96 10.66 17.90
CA LEU A 124 -7.52 9.35 18.39
C LEU A 124 -6.15 9.41 19.10
N GLY A 125 -5.32 10.40 18.78
CA GLY A 125 -3.98 10.57 19.37
C GLY A 125 -2.90 9.79 18.65
N ILE A 126 -2.15 8.96 19.37
CA ILE A 126 -1.01 8.19 18.83
C ILE A 126 -1.42 6.74 18.61
N ILE A 127 -1.12 6.20 17.44
CA ILE A 127 -1.33 4.78 17.09
C ILE A 127 0.04 4.16 16.82
N VAL A 128 0.37 3.04 17.45
CA VAL A 128 1.51 2.22 17.08
C VAL A 128 0.99 1.00 16.33
N ASP A 129 1.38 0.88 15.06
CA ASP A 129 1.04 -0.26 14.21
C ASP A 129 2.19 -1.27 14.19
N ALA A 130 2.04 -2.31 14.99
CA ALA A 130 3.01 -3.38 15.15
C ALA A 130 2.66 -4.64 14.34
N ARG A 131 1.76 -4.54 13.36
CA ARG A 131 1.33 -5.65 12.49
C ARG A 131 2.36 -5.99 11.41
N GLY A 132 3.36 -5.13 11.22
CA GLY A 132 4.45 -5.34 10.28
C GLY A 132 4.14 -4.88 8.86
N ARG A 133 5.18 -4.92 8.01
CA ARG A 133 5.13 -4.52 6.60
C ARG A 133 5.99 -5.48 5.77
N PRO A 134 5.42 -6.14 4.73
CA PRO A 134 4.02 -6.07 4.30
C PRO A 134 3.06 -6.59 5.39
N LEU A 135 1.84 -6.05 5.41
CA LEU A 135 0.79 -6.38 6.38
C LEU A 135 0.47 -7.88 6.28
N MET A 136 0.73 -8.60 7.37
CA MET A 136 0.44 -10.03 7.45
C MET A 136 -1.03 -10.20 7.84
N THR A 137 -1.87 -10.48 6.86
CA THR A 137 -3.27 -10.86 7.11
C THR A 137 -3.38 -12.37 7.28
N GLY A 138 -4.45 -12.83 7.94
CA GLY A 138 -4.76 -14.25 8.05
C GLY A 138 -4.77 -14.95 6.69
N ARG A 139 -4.20 -16.15 6.61
CA ARG A 139 -4.01 -16.93 5.39
C ARG A 139 -5.32 -17.39 4.77
N ASN A 140 -6.34 -17.57 5.59
CA ASN A 140 -7.68 -17.98 5.16
C ASN A 140 -8.74 -17.02 5.70
N VAL A 141 -9.98 -17.19 5.23
CA VAL A 141 -11.10 -16.30 5.59
C VAL A 141 -11.41 -16.35 7.09
N HIS A 142 -11.28 -17.51 7.73
CA HIS A 142 -11.51 -17.68 9.17
C HIS A 142 -10.45 -16.97 10.01
N GLU A 143 -9.17 -17.10 9.65
CA GLU A 143 -8.07 -16.39 10.31
C GLU A 143 -8.27 -14.86 10.20
N ARG A 144 -8.75 -14.34 9.06
CA ARG A 144 -9.06 -12.90 8.91
C ARG A 144 -10.30 -12.47 9.68
N ALA A 145 -11.34 -13.30 9.69
CA ALA A 145 -12.57 -13.04 10.42
C ALA A 145 -12.36 -12.99 11.93
N ALA A 146 -11.41 -13.76 12.46
CA ALA A 146 -10.99 -13.65 13.86
C ALA A 146 -10.09 -12.42 14.11
N LEU A 147 -9.21 -12.07 13.16
CA LEU A 147 -8.18 -11.05 13.36
C LEU A 147 -8.68 -9.60 13.18
N PHE A 148 -9.52 -9.34 12.18
CA PHE A 148 -9.93 -7.96 11.86
C PHE A 148 -10.80 -7.31 12.95
N PRO A 149 -11.77 -8.02 13.58
CA PRO A 149 -12.50 -7.45 14.71
C PRO A 149 -11.59 -7.05 15.87
N VAL A 150 -10.53 -7.82 16.14
CA VAL A 150 -9.54 -7.50 17.16
C VAL A 150 -8.86 -6.18 16.84
N TRP A 151 -8.43 -5.95 15.60
CA TRP A 151 -7.81 -4.69 15.20
C TRP A 151 -8.77 -3.49 15.29
N VAL A 152 -10.04 -3.69 14.96
CA VAL A 152 -11.05 -2.63 15.10
C VAL A 152 -11.24 -2.29 16.58
N HIS A 153 -11.40 -3.30 17.43
CA HIS A 153 -11.50 -3.16 18.88
C HIS A 153 -10.27 -2.43 19.47
N GLU A 154 -9.06 -2.83 19.09
CA GLU A 154 -7.80 -2.23 19.57
C GLU A 154 -7.67 -0.73 19.25
N VAL A 155 -8.28 -0.28 18.14
CA VAL A 155 -8.21 1.12 17.72
C VAL A 155 -9.38 1.94 18.27
N THR A 156 -10.58 1.36 18.30
CA THR A 156 -11.81 2.11 18.63
C THR A 156 -12.17 2.02 20.10
N GLY A 157 -11.76 0.96 20.79
CA GLY A 157 -12.26 0.59 22.12
C GLY A 157 -13.70 0.03 22.11
N ASP A 158 -14.34 -0.07 20.94
CA ASP A 158 -15.69 -0.64 20.80
C ASP A 158 -15.72 -2.11 21.19
N GLU A 159 -16.87 -2.65 21.59
CA GLU A 159 -17.01 -4.08 21.88
C GLU A 159 -16.56 -4.97 20.70
N LEU A 160 -15.88 -6.08 21.01
CA LEU A 160 -15.44 -7.04 20.00
C LEU A 160 -16.65 -7.65 19.29
N ARG A 161 -16.77 -7.41 17.99
CA ARG A 161 -17.86 -7.94 17.16
C ARG A 161 -17.41 -9.14 16.36
N ASP A 162 -17.89 -10.32 16.74
CA ASP A 162 -17.64 -11.55 15.99
C ASP A 162 -18.27 -11.49 14.60
N VAL A 163 -17.57 -12.08 13.63
CA VAL A 163 -18.09 -12.24 12.27
C VAL A 163 -18.97 -13.49 12.23
N ASP A 164 -20.19 -13.34 11.71
CA ASP A 164 -21.11 -14.47 11.53
C ASP A 164 -20.43 -15.57 10.69
N PRO A 165 -20.30 -16.81 11.21
CA PRO A 165 -19.67 -17.91 10.49
C PRO A 165 -20.31 -18.20 9.13
N THR A 166 -21.60 -17.92 8.95
CA THR A 166 -22.30 -18.12 7.67
C THR A 166 -21.77 -17.21 6.56
N TRP A 167 -21.19 -16.05 6.91
CA TRP A 167 -20.58 -15.13 5.95
C TRP A 167 -19.23 -15.66 5.41
N LEU A 168 -18.66 -16.67 6.05
CA LEU A 168 -17.38 -17.27 5.68
C LEU A 168 -17.56 -18.43 4.68
N GLU A 169 -18.79 -18.90 4.50
CA GLU A 169 -19.11 -19.93 3.52
C GLU A 169 -18.93 -19.38 2.11
N LYS A 170 -18.37 -20.20 1.21
CA LYS A 170 -18.31 -19.82 -0.20
C LYS A 170 -19.74 -19.76 -0.72
N PRO A 171 -20.14 -18.66 -1.39
CA PRO A 171 -21.45 -18.63 -2.04
C PRO A 171 -21.53 -19.83 -2.98
N PRO A 172 -22.70 -20.50 -3.06
CA PRO A 172 -22.86 -21.64 -3.94
C PRO A 172 -22.39 -21.25 -5.33
N GLU A 173 -21.50 -22.05 -5.93
CA GLU A 173 -21.15 -21.89 -7.32
C GLU A 173 -22.47 -21.91 -8.10
N LYS A 174 -22.96 -20.74 -8.52
CA LYS A 174 -23.99 -20.71 -9.54
C LYS A 174 -23.41 -21.55 -10.66
N LEU A 175 -24.09 -22.63 -11.00
CA LEU A 175 -23.79 -23.48 -12.14
C LEU A 175 -23.78 -22.57 -13.36
N VAL A 176 -22.64 -21.95 -13.66
CA VAL A 176 -22.36 -21.40 -14.97
C VAL A 176 -22.23 -22.65 -15.82
N THR A 177 -23.38 -23.12 -16.32
CA THR A 177 -23.44 -24.13 -17.35
C THR A 177 -22.61 -23.57 -18.49
N LYS A 178 -21.35 -23.99 -18.59
CA LYS A 178 -20.55 -23.75 -19.78
C LYS A 178 -21.42 -24.24 -20.93
N PRO A 179 -21.75 -23.38 -21.92
CA PRO A 179 -22.52 -23.85 -23.06
C PRO A 179 -21.77 -25.06 -23.63
N LYS A 180 -22.45 -26.21 -23.71
CA LYS A 180 -21.90 -27.42 -24.31
C LYS A 180 -21.38 -27.01 -25.68
N SER A 181 -20.07 -27.00 -25.88
CA SER A 181 -19.51 -26.81 -27.20
C SER A 181 -19.95 -28.00 -28.05
N GLU A 182 -20.89 -27.77 -28.97
CA GLU A 182 -21.22 -28.75 -30.00
C GLU A 182 -19.95 -29.03 -30.80
N LYS A 183 -19.45 -30.26 -30.69
CA LYS A 183 -18.32 -30.73 -31.50
C LYS A 183 -18.74 -30.68 -32.97
N LYS A 184 -18.27 -29.67 -33.71
CA LYS A 184 -18.41 -29.65 -35.17
C LYS A 184 -17.86 -30.96 -35.76
N PRO A 185 -18.56 -31.57 -36.74
CA PRO A 185 -18.10 -32.82 -37.33
C PRO A 185 -16.75 -32.61 -38.03
N ARG A 186 -15.81 -33.52 -37.77
CA ARG A 186 -14.48 -33.51 -38.39
C ARG A 186 -14.64 -33.63 -39.90
N ARG A 187 -14.39 -32.54 -40.63
CA ARG A 187 -14.21 -32.59 -42.09
C ARG A 187 -13.04 -33.54 -42.39
N ARG A 188 -13.33 -34.68 -43.01
CA ARG A 188 -12.33 -35.56 -43.61
C ARG A 188 -11.65 -34.82 -44.77
N GLY A 189 -10.52 -34.19 -44.47
CA GLY A 189 -9.63 -33.58 -45.46
C GLY A 189 -8.83 -34.68 -46.17
N ARG A 190 -9.09 -34.80 -47.47
CA ARG A 190 -8.45 -35.66 -48.45
C ARG A 190 -6.93 -35.44 -48.43
N TRP A 191 -6.16 -36.51 -48.23
CA TRP A 191 -4.71 -36.55 -48.44
C TRP A 191 -4.35 -36.03 -49.83
N ARG A 192 -3.49 -35.01 -49.90
CA ARG A 192 -2.76 -34.65 -51.11
C ARG A 192 -1.28 -34.58 -50.75
N LYS A 193 -0.57 -35.59 -51.24
CA LYS A 193 0.86 -35.85 -51.09
C LYS A 193 1.61 -34.88 -52.02
N GLN A 194 2.53 -34.07 -51.50
CA GLN A 194 3.58 -33.47 -52.32
C GLN A 194 4.78 -33.04 -51.44
N GLN A 195 5.87 -33.78 -51.70
CA GLN A 195 7.31 -33.53 -51.53
C GLN A 195 7.87 -32.98 -50.20
N GLU A 196 8.71 -33.84 -49.59
CA GLU A 196 9.78 -33.51 -48.65
C GLU A 196 10.74 -32.48 -49.26
N GLU A 197 10.89 -31.35 -48.58
CA GLU A 197 12.15 -30.60 -48.56
C GLU A 197 12.60 -30.55 -47.10
N THR A 198 13.72 -31.20 -46.84
CA THR A 198 14.35 -31.34 -45.53
C THR A 198 14.90 -29.99 -45.06
N ALA A 199 14.70 -29.70 -43.77
CA ALA A 199 15.04 -28.43 -43.12
C ALA A 199 16.55 -28.11 -43.01
N ASP A 200 17.41 -28.82 -43.73
CA ASP A 200 18.86 -28.57 -43.76
C ASP A 200 19.30 -27.64 -44.90
N ASP A 201 18.47 -27.39 -45.93
CA ASP A 201 18.86 -26.50 -47.05
C ASP A 201 18.58 -25.00 -46.81
N LEU A 202 17.92 -24.64 -45.71
CA LEU A 202 17.56 -23.25 -45.39
C LEU A 202 18.55 -22.52 -44.48
N LEU A 203 19.57 -23.21 -43.97
CA LEU A 203 20.60 -22.61 -43.09
C LEU A 203 21.87 -22.20 -43.85
N ASP A 204 22.11 -22.71 -45.06
CA ASP A 204 23.31 -22.38 -45.84
C ASP A 204 23.12 -21.19 -46.81
N GLN A 205 21.89 -20.82 -47.18
CA GLN A 205 21.63 -19.64 -48.03
C GLN A 205 21.68 -18.29 -47.28
N ARG A 206 21.86 -18.29 -45.95
CA ARG A 206 21.84 -17.05 -45.15
C ARG A 206 23.23 -16.59 -44.69
N LEU A 207 24.30 -17.32 -45.01
CA LEU A 207 25.67 -17.02 -44.55
C LEU A 207 26.68 -16.75 -45.67
N MET A 208 26.29 -16.76 -46.95
CA MET A 208 27.21 -16.49 -48.07
C MET A 208 26.59 -15.58 -49.13
N GLY A 209 27.05 -14.33 -49.19
CA GLY A 209 26.74 -13.32 -50.23
C GLY A 209 25.86 -12.17 -49.70
N GLY A 210 26.35 -10.99 -49.34
CA GLY A 210 27.45 -10.23 -49.93
C GLY A 210 26.90 -9.23 -50.95
N ASN A 211 26.64 -7.98 -50.53
CA ASN A 211 27.29 -6.80 -51.11
C ASN A 211 26.68 -5.50 -50.58
N ALA A 212 27.58 -4.63 -50.13
CA ALA A 212 27.35 -3.23 -49.90
C ALA A 212 27.11 -2.50 -51.22
N THR A 213 26.13 -1.59 -51.24
CA THR A 213 26.18 -0.40 -52.11
C THR A 213 25.31 0.71 -51.52
N GLU A 214 25.80 1.93 -51.71
CA GLU A 214 25.45 3.23 -51.14
C GLU A 214 23.98 3.68 -51.28
N THR A 215 23.53 4.53 -50.35
CA THR A 215 22.87 5.86 -50.57
C THR A 215 22.42 6.43 -49.20
N THR A 216 23.16 7.38 -48.62
CA THR A 216 22.93 8.86 -48.60
C THR A 216 21.81 9.34 -47.66
N GLU A 217 22.21 10.21 -46.71
CA GLU A 217 21.47 11.38 -46.17
C GLU A 217 20.24 11.07 -45.29
N THR A 218 19.98 11.62 -44.10
CA THR A 218 20.51 12.73 -43.26
C THR A 218 19.82 12.56 -41.90
N GLU A 219 20.55 12.38 -40.80
CA GLU A 219 20.01 12.38 -39.42
C GLU A 219 20.79 13.39 -38.56
N GLU A 220 20.50 14.67 -38.74
CA GLU A 220 20.77 15.72 -37.75
C GLU A 220 19.56 16.65 -37.80
N ASP A 221 18.81 16.76 -36.68
CA ASP A 221 18.04 17.96 -36.26
C ASP A 221 16.81 17.71 -35.35
N GLU A 222 16.85 16.80 -34.36
CA GLU A 222 15.77 16.73 -33.35
C GLU A 222 16.23 16.68 -31.88
N LEU A 223 17.38 17.26 -31.54
CA LEU A 223 17.79 17.42 -30.12
C LEU A 223 18.24 18.85 -29.73
N GLY A 224 18.00 19.86 -30.57
CA GLY A 224 18.47 21.24 -30.35
C GLY A 224 17.45 22.28 -29.86
N ALA A 225 16.15 21.98 -29.79
CA ALA A 225 15.12 23.04 -29.76
C ALA A 225 14.40 23.27 -28.42
N LEU A 226 15.00 22.99 -27.26
CA LEU A 226 14.42 23.34 -25.95
C LEU A 226 15.44 23.83 -24.93
N ARG A 227 16.30 24.79 -25.33
CA ARG A 227 17.10 25.55 -24.36
C ARG A 227 17.38 26.96 -24.87
N ASN A 228 16.37 27.83 -24.76
CA ASN A 228 16.51 29.27 -24.50
C ASN A 228 15.13 29.96 -24.51
N VAL A 229 14.37 29.72 -23.43
CA VAL A 229 13.39 30.71 -22.95
C VAL A 229 13.52 30.71 -21.42
N LEU A 230 14.25 31.71 -20.93
CA LEU A 230 14.44 32.20 -19.56
C LEU A 230 15.91 32.19 -19.09
N SER A 231 16.48 33.38 -19.20
CA SER A 231 17.74 33.91 -18.64
C SER A 231 19.04 33.69 -19.41
#